data_AF-E9J6X2-F1
#
_entry.id   AF-E9J6X2-F1
#
_cell.length_a   1.000
_cell.length_b   1.000
_cell.length_c   1.000
_cell.angle_alpha   90.00
_cell.angle_beta   90.00
_cell.angle_gamma   90.00
#
_symmetry.space_group_name_H-M   'P 1'
#
loop_
_entity.id
_entity.type
_entity.pdbx_description
1 polymer ?
#
loop_
_entity_poly.entity_id
_entity_poly.type
_entity_poly.pdbx_seq_one_letter_code
_entity_poly.pdbx_strand_id
1 'polypeptide(L)'
;IEDAERLLHKFVRECPTMYGLQFCSINIHQILHLPDCVRWLGPLWVYSCFPYEDINGKILQLIHGTTDIESQIASAHIFVIK
;
A
#
# COMPACT_ATOMS: atom_id res chain seq x y z
N ILE A 1 -17.42 2.91 12.34
CA ILE A 1 -16.32 1.94 12.05
C ILE A 1 -16.82 0.50 12.22
N GLU A 2 -17.75 0.31 13.15
CA GLU A 2 -18.39 -0.93 13.58
C GLU A 2 -19.11 -1.65 12.43
N ASP A 3 -19.85 -0.91 11.59
CA ASP A 3 -20.50 -1.49 10.41
C ASP A 3 -19.48 -2.00 9.38
N ALA A 4 -18.41 -1.24 9.15
CA ALA A 4 -17.33 -1.65 8.26
C ALA A 4 -16.65 -2.92 8.80
N GLU A 5 -16.31 -2.96 10.09
CA GLU A 5 -15.76 -4.15 10.75
C GLU A 5 -16.65 -5.38 10.56
N ARG A 6 -17.96 -5.28 10.82
CA ARG A 6 -18.89 -6.39 10.61
C ARG A 6 -18.89 -6.89 9.15
N LEU A 7 -18.87 -5.98 8.19
CA LEU A 7 -18.83 -6.32 6.76
C LEU A 7 -17.50 -6.95 6.35
N LEU A 8 -16.38 -6.43 6.85
CA LEU A 8 -15.04 -6.96 6.60
C LEU A 8 -14.88 -8.36 7.20
N HIS A 9 -15.35 -8.59 8.43
CA HIS A 9 -15.36 -9.91 9.04
C HIS A 9 -16.22 -10.91 8.27
N LYS A 10 -17.39 -10.47 7.77
CA LYS A 10 -18.23 -11.30 6.91
C LYS A 10 -17.51 -11.67 5.61
N PHE A 11 -16.90 -10.70 4.95
CA PHE A 11 -16.13 -10.92 3.72
C PHE A 11 -15.01 -11.94 3.92
N VAL A 12 -14.19 -11.79 4.95
CA VAL A 12 -13.08 -12.72 5.25
C VAL A 12 -13.60 -14.12 5.56
N ARG A 13 -14.73 -14.23 6.30
CA ARG A 13 -15.37 -15.51 6.61
C ARG A 13 -15.91 -16.23 5.38
N GLU A 14 -16.47 -15.49 4.42
CA GLU A 14 -17.06 -16.05 3.21
C GLU A 14 -16.02 -16.31 2.11
N CYS A 15 -14.83 -15.71 2.21
CA CYS A 15 -13.76 -15.82 1.21
C CYS A 15 -13.39 -17.27 0.82
N PRO A 16 -13.20 -18.23 1.77
CA PRO A 16 -12.91 -19.62 1.42
C PRO A 16 -14.01 -20.29 0.58
N THR A 17 -15.27 -20.02 0.91
CA THR A 17 -16.43 -20.62 0.24
C THR A 17 -16.67 -19.99 -1.13
N MET A 18 -16.47 -18.67 -1.25
CA MET A 18 -16.76 -17.91 -2.46
C MET A 18 -15.64 -17.99 -3.50
N TYR A 19 -14.37 -17.98 -3.05
CA TYR A 19 -13.22 -17.88 -3.94
C TYR A 19 -12.30 -19.10 -3.86
N GLY A 20 -12.30 -19.83 -2.74
CA GLY A 20 -11.44 -20.99 -2.49
C GLY A 20 -10.31 -20.69 -1.51
N LEU A 21 -9.80 -21.73 -0.86
CA LEU A 21 -8.77 -21.63 0.17
C LEU A 21 -7.45 -21.03 -0.32
N GLN A 22 -7.13 -21.17 -1.61
CA GLN A 22 -5.93 -20.59 -2.21
C GLN A 22 -5.93 -19.05 -2.18
N PHE A 23 -7.09 -18.42 -2.03
CA PHE A 23 -7.21 -16.97 -1.93
C PHE A 23 -7.16 -16.45 -0.49
N CYS A 24 -7.16 -17.32 0.52
CA CYS A 24 -7.01 -16.95 1.94
C CYS A 24 -5.56 -16.60 2.29
N SER A 25 -5.01 -15.62 1.58
CA SER A 25 -3.66 -15.09 1.78
C SER A 25 -3.57 -14.20 3.01
N ILE A 26 -2.35 -13.82 3.38
CA ILE A 26 -2.09 -12.87 4.46
C ILE A 26 -2.83 -11.54 4.23
N ASN A 27 -2.93 -11.07 2.98
CA ASN A 27 -3.62 -9.82 2.66
C ASN A 27 -5.12 -9.89 2.98
N ILE A 28 -5.75 -11.06 2.78
CA ILE A 28 -7.15 -11.27 3.18
C ILE A 28 -7.28 -11.30 4.71
N HIS A 29 -6.33 -11.91 5.42
CA HIS A 29 -6.34 -11.88 6.88
C HIS A 29 -6.18 -10.46 7.45
N GLN A 30 -5.31 -9.63 6.85
CA GLN A 30 -5.07 -8.26 7.30
C GLN A 30 -6.33 -7.37 7.28
N ILE A 31 -7.33 -7.71 6.46
CA ILE A 31 -8.62 -6.99 6.40
C ILE A 31 -9.33 -6.96 7.77
N LEU A 32 -9.15 -8.00 8.58
CA LEU A 32 -9.73 -8.08 9.94
C LEU A 32 -9.20 -6.98 10.87
N HIS A 33 -7.97 -6.51 10.64
CA HIS A 33 -7.29 -5.54 11.50
C HIS A 33 -7.48 -4.09 11.04
N LEU A 34 -8.04 -3.86 9.84
CA LEU A 34 -8.27 -2.51 9.31
C LEU A 34 -9.12 -1.61 10.23
N PRO A 35 -10.20 -2.08 10.87
CA PRO A 35 -10.96 -1.28 11.83
C PRO A 35 -10.11 -0.80 13.00
N ASP A 36 -9.24 -1.66 13.52
CA ASP A 36 -8.34 -1.34 14.65
C ASP A 36 -7.24 -0.36 14.22
N CYS A 37 -6.70 -0.53 13.00
CA CYS A 37 -5.82 0.47 12.41
C CYS A 37 -6.51 1.84 12.34
N VAL A 38 -7.78 1.91 11.93
CA VAL A 38 -8.50 3.19 11.89
C VAL A 38 -8.71 3.79 13.28
N ARG A 39 -9.02 2.94 14.27
CA ARG A 39 -9.21 3.39 15.66
C ARG A 39 -7.93 3.93 16.28
N TRP A 40 -6.78 3.31 16.00
CA TRP A 40 -5.50 3.67 16.63
C TRP A 40 -4.72 4.72 15.85
N LEU A 41 -4.76 4.67 14.52
CA LEU A 41 -3.91 5.46 13.64
C LEU A 41 -4.71 6.53 12.87
N GLY A 42 -6.04 6.43 12.85
CA GLY A 42 -6.88 7.32 12.05
C GLY A 42 -7.04 6.84 10.60
N PRO A 43 -7.38 7.72 9.65
CA PRO A 43 -7.76 7.31 8.30
C PRO A 43 -6.67 6.52 7.56
N LEU A 44 -7.02 5.35 6.99
CA LEU A 44 -6.07 4.46 6.31
C LEU A 44 -5.26 5.12 5.18
N TRP A 45 -5.85 6.08 4.47
CA TRP A 45 -5.21 6.72 3.32
C TRP A 45 -3.96 7.52 3.70
N VAL A 46 -3.85 7.98 4.95
CA VAL A 46 -2.68 8.71 5.46
C VAL A 46 -1.44 7.82 5.51
N TYR A 47 -1.64 6.50 5.61
CA TYR A 47 -0.58 5.49 5.68
C TYR A 47 -0.35 4.78 4.34
N SER A 48 -0.92 5.29 3.26
CA SER A 48 -0.73 4.72 1.93
C SER A 48 0.68 4.99 1.41
N CYS A 49 1.31 3.96 0.83
CA CYS A 49 2.57 4.13 0.11
C CYS A 49 2.40 4.75 -1.28
N PHE A 50 1.17 4.96 -1.76
CA PHE A 50 0.89 5.43 -3.12
C PHE A 50 1.62 6.73 -3.49
N PRO A 51 1.70 7.77 -2.63
CA PRO A 51 2.46 8.98 -2.95
C PRO A 51 3.96 8.72 -3.15
N TYR A 52 4.53 7.77 -2.40
CA TYR A 52 5.94 7.41 -2.51
C TYR A 52 6.21 6.60 -3.80
N GLU A 53 5.29 5.71 -4.17
CA GLU A 53 5.37 4.97 -5.44
C GLU A 53 5.29 5.90 -6.66
N ASP A 54 4.43 6.92 -6.62
CA ASP A 54 4.33 7.94 -7.66
C ASP A 54 5.65 8.74 -7.81
N ILE A 55 6.25 9.15 -6.68
CA ILE A 55 7.55 9.81 -6.66
C ILE A 55 8.64 8.89 -7.21
N ASN A 56 8.66 7.62 -6.83
CA ASN A 56 9.61 6.64 -7.36
C ASN A 56 9.47 6.48 -8.88
N GLY A 57 8.26 6.48 -9.41
CA GLY A 57 7.99 6.47 -10.84
C GLY A 57 8.61 7.66 -11.57
N LYS A 58 8.47 8.88 -11.00
CA LYS A 58 9.08 10.10 -11.54
C LYS A 58 10.60 10.08 -11.45
N ILE A 59 11.16 9.60 -10.33
CA ILE A 59 12.62 9.47 -10.16
C ILE A 59 13.19 8.51 -11.20
N LEU A 60 12.56 7.35 -11.42
CA LEU A 60 13.01 6.37 -12.40
C LEU A 60 13.05 6.93 -13.83
N GLN A 61 12.11 7.80 -14.20
CA GLN A 61 12.10 8.47 -15.51
C GLN A 61 13.29 9.42 -15.72
N LEU A 62 13.96 9.85 -14.65
CA LEU A 62 15.11 10.76 -14.72
C LEU A 62 16.45 10.02 -14.78
N ILE A 63 16.45 8.69 -14.58
CA ILE A 63 17.64 7.85 -14.64
C ILE A 63 17.74 7.27 -16.06
N HIS A 64 18.78 7.68 -16.79
CA HIS A 64 18.91 7.36 -18.22
C HIS A 64 20.13 6.48 -18.54
N GLY A 65 21.07 6.33 -17.60
CA GLY A 65 22.33 5.62 -17.84
C GLY A 65 22.73 4.66 -16.71
N THR A 66 23.59 3.71 -17.03
CA THR A 66 24.08 2.67 -16.10
C THR A 66 25.34 3.09 -15.33
N THR A 67 25.86 4.28 -15.57
CA THR A 67 27.05 4.83 -14.91
C THR A 67 26.64 5.91 -13.93
N ASP A 68 27.31 5.99 -12.78
CA ASP A 68 27.07 7.03 -11.77
C ASP A 68 25.59 7.13 -11.33
N ILE A 69 24.97 5.95 -11.13
CA ILE A 69 23.55 5.82 -10.80
C ILE A 69 23.22 6.54 -9.49
N GLU A 70 24.13 6.53 -8.51
CA GLU A 70 23.90 7.19 -7.22
C GLU A 70 23.70 8.71 -7.38
N SER A 71 24.55 9.37 -8.18
CA SER A 71 24.43 10.80 -8.48
C SER A 71 23.15 11.11 -9.27
N GLN A 72 22.76 10.23 -10.19
CA GLN A 72 21.49 10.36 -10.94
C GLN A 72 20.28 10.26 -10.00
N ILE A 73 20.26 9.28 -9.09
CA ILE A 73 19.18 9.11 -8.10
C ILE A 73 19.11 10.33 -7.17
N ALA A 74 20.25 10.77 -6.63
CA ALA A 74 20.29 11.92 -5.72
C ALA A 74 19.77 13.20 -6.39
N SER A 75 20.20 13.45 -7.63
CA SER A 75 19.77 14.61 -8.41
C SER A 75 18.28 14.55 -8.75
N ALA A 76 17.79 13.37 -9.17
CA ALA A 76 16.38 13.15 -9.47
C ALA A 76 15.48 13.34 -8.23
N HIS A 77 15.89 12.78 -7.09
CA HIS A 77 15.18 12.95 -5.83
C HIS A 77 15.08 14.43 -5.40
N ILE A 78 16.20 15.17 -5.47
CA ILE A 78 16.21 16.61 -5.17
C ILE A 78 15.28 17.38 -6.11
N PHE A 79 15.23 17.01 -7.40
CA PHE A 79 14.40 17.67 -8.40
C PHE A 79 12.90 17.39 -8.22
N VAL A 80 12.51 16.16 -7.85
CA VAL A 80 11.09 15.76 -7.76
C VAL A 80 10.44 16.22 -6.44
N ILE A 81 11.21 16.36 -5.36
CA ILE A 81 10.69 16.67 -4.02
C ILE A 81 10.72 18.17 -3.70
N LYS A 82 11.53 18.97 -4.40
CA LYS A 82 11.51 20.44 -4.32
C LYS A 82 10.38 21.02 -5.14
#